data_AF-A0A3A0GBS2-F1
#
_entry.id   AF-A0A3A0GBS2-F1
#
_cell.length_a   1.000
_cell.length_b   1.000
_cell.length_c   1.000
_cell.angle_alpha   90.00
_cell.angle_beta   90.00
_cell.angle_gamma   90.00
#
_symmetry.space_group_name_H-M   'P 1'
#
loop_
_entity.id
_entity.type
_entity.pdbx_description
1 polymer ?
#
loop_
_entity_poly.entity_id
_entity_poly.type
_entity_poly.pdbx_seq_one_letter_code
_entity_poly.pdbx_strand_id
1 'polypeptide(L)'
;MGIEVGHNSEPPFDPDRPQDNFRNWTGPGREPIYDPRPSIEDICEGGRGGGSIVYLQLRNTFPGLGGEVRTTQAFISAYRVNHAYSGNLRDGCDIQNDGARTALKEFLVHVTIKILDDYFFRAGKYRYSHIARPLGFSNAGYFYEWVDGRDGYCKYEDGQYIRLDEWVTCTGAFGEAGIDLSWDIDDVEQHNWTKNVVIEPLPLLLPNNDYPKAWKRIDLGLESIRYNLEQLQHYLWTNETKLRELLNQGSVDLLLCAVRYLSTPGASPETFEDFSELEKLTRSYRLATAEHMGLEGLSTPKEIRRTPILPLSADEIRSVSQISCGRRMREKQDQTSLLDIELRRTFPCVDGTIVTQQELAVAKITRHLDPDPNSGFKLFLRHFIIKKIENALIAMGKYNYPHIARPLGAEGRSYIYEWAFGAERCPFEFIKAQHPSNRSEGLDDWFEFVAFFAEAGIDMQSGVRPIEKAGQPGLHFAKQIIVRQPEGTSDQKYLTRMWKRVNFHENVTPIDYDRLRRFILVRADELIANSTPGRFEAMLLAVKYLDGRGITLKDCRALKERIHDYRLSALTHLDHFGFGAAHYGLPDLGVMEA
;
A
#
# COMPACT_ATOMS: atom_id res chain seq x y z
N MET A 1 3.08 -66.30 -4.37
CA MET A 1 2.76 -64.96 -4.90
C MET A 1 1.36 -64.62 -4.42
N GLY A 2 1.25 -63.81 -3.38
CA GLY A 2 -0.01 -63.31 -2.84
C GLY A 2 0.27 -61.93 -2.26
N ILE A 3 -0.39 -60.91 -2.80
CA ILE A 3 -0.24 -59.50 -2.43
C ILE A 3 -1.34 -59.21 -1.40
N GLU A 4 -0.95 -58.86 -0.18
CA GLU A 4 -1.86 -58.28 0.81
C GLU A 4 -2.07 -56.79 0.50
N VAL A 5 -3.33 -56.41 0.35
CA VAL A 5 -3.78 -55.02 0.18
C VAL A 5 -4.13 -54.49 1.57
N GLY A 6 -3.27 -53.65 2.13
CA GLY A 6 -3.55 -52.93 3.37
C GLY A 6 -4.46 -51.72 3.11
N HIS A 7 -5.70 -51.78 3.57
CA HIS A 7 -6.58 -50.62 3.70
C HIS A 7 -6.14 -49.77 4.91
N ASN A 8 -5.52 -48.63 4.67
CA ASN A 8 -5.38 -47.56 5.67
C ASN A 8 -6.66 -46.72 5.65
N SER A 9 -7.52 -46.91 6.64
CA SER A 9 -8.60 -45.96 6.94
C SER A 9 -8.01 -44.79 7.73
N GLU A 10 -8.01 -43.59 7.15
CA GLU A 10 -7.77 -42.35 7.89
C GLU A 10 -8.87 -42.16 8.96
N PRO A 11 -8.53 -41.65 10.16
CA PRO A 11 -9.52 -41.41 11.19
C PRO A 11 -10.43 -40.22 10.80
N PRO A 12 -11.70 -40.22 11.21
CA PRO A 12 -12.62 -39.12 10.93
C PRO A 12 -12.18 -37.84 11.63
N PHE A 13 -12.32 -36.73 10.91
CA PHE A 13 -12.11 -35.36 11.42
C PHE A 13 -13.13 -35.07 12.53
N ASP A 14 -12.63 -34.80 13.74
CA ASP A 14 -13.43 -34.43 14.92
C ASP A 14 -13.42 -32.90 15.09
N PRO A 15 -14.52 -32.19 14.78
CA PRO A 15 -14.59 -30.73 14.84
C PRO A 15 -14.67 -30.16 16.28
N ASP A 16 -14.82 -31.00 17.31
CA ASP A 16 -15.03 -30.56 18.70
C ASP A 16 -13.77 -30.71 19.57
N ARG A 17 -12.62 -31.11 19.00
CA ARG A 17 -11.35 -31.20 19.74
C ARG A 17 -10.77 -29.79 19.97
N PRO A 18 -10.62 -29.32 21.22
CA PRO A 18 -9.98 -28.05 21.51
C PRO A 18 -8.53 -28.06 21.00
N GLN A 19 -8.10 -26.97 20.37
CA GLN A 19 -6.70 -26.73 19.96
C GLN A 19 -5.79 -26.57 21.20
N ASP A 20 -5.54 -27.65 21.94
CA ASP A 20 -4.70 -27.63 23.15
C ASP A 20 -3.19 -27.49 22.85
N ASN A 21 -2.77 -27.55 21.58
CA ASN A 21 -1.36 -27.43 21.19
C ASN A 21 -0.75 -26.03 21.40
N PHE A 22 -1.56 -24.99 21.62
CA PHE A 22 -1.06 -23.62 21.88
C PHE A 22 -0.91 -23.27 23.36
N ARG A 23 -1.49 -24.04 24.30
CA ARG A 23 -1.44 -23.70 25.74
C ARG A 23 -0.09 -23.97 26.41
N ASN A 24 0.74 -24.83 25.83
CA ASN A 24 2.05 -25.20 26.38
C ASN A 24 3.25 -24.56 25.65
N TRP A 25 3.00 -23.60 24.76
CA TRP A 25 4.08 -22.81 24.17
C TRP A 25 4.54 -21.74 25.17
N THR A 26 5.46 -22.10 26.05
CA THR A 26 6.40 -21.13 26.62
C THR A 26 7.34 -20.80 25.48
N GLY A 27 7.13 -19.67 24.80
CA GLY A 27 7.86 -19.34 23.57
C GLY A 27 9.37 -19.54 23.67
N PRO A 28 10.09 -19.76 22.56
CA PRO A 28 11.54 -19.82 22.63
C PRO A 28 12.00 -18.52 23.30
N GLY A 29 12.77 -18.66 24.38
CA GLY A 29 13.41 -17.57 25.11
C GLY A 29 14.45 -16.81 24.29
N ARG A 30 14.19 -16.61 22.99
CA ARG A 30 14.72 -15.48 22.26
C ARG A 30 13.88 -14.30 22.72
N GLU A 31 14.50 -13.40 23.47
CA GLU A 31 14.06 -12.01 23.45
C GLU A 31 13.71 -11.67 21.98
N PRO A 32 12.59 -10.98 21.71
CA PRO A 32 12.35 -10.44 20.38
C PRO A 32 13.53 -9.50 20.13
N ILE A 33 14.54 -10.00 19.42
CA ILE A 33 15.59 -9.18 18.86
C ILE A 33 14.82 -8.42 17.78
N TYR A 34 14.30 -7.25 18.14
CA TYR A 34 14.25 -6.15 17.20
C TYR A 34 15.63 -6.15 16.58
N ASP A 35 15.70 -6.56 15.32
CA ASP A 35 16.93 -6.49 14.57
C ASP A 35 16.91 -5.15 13.84
N PRO A 36 17.45 -4.06 14.43
CA PRO A 36 17.61 -2.79 13.75
C PRO A 36 18.56 -2.90 12.55
N ARG A 37 19.16 -4.07 12.29
CA ARG A 37 20.04 -4.25 11.15
C ARG A 37 19.25 -3.99 9.86
N PRO A 38 19.89 -3.36 8.86
CA PRO A 38 19.32 -3.22 7.53
C PRO A 38 18.80 -4.58 7.05
N SER A 39 17.48 -4.69 6.89
CA SER A 39 16.87 -5.86 6.28
C SER A 39 16.73 -5.54 4.80
N ILE A 40 17.52 -6.19 3.96
CA ILE A 40 17.33 -6.19 2.50
C ILE A 40 17.12 -7.65 2.11
N GLU A 41 15.92 -7.94 1.63
CA GLU A 41 15.54 -9.24 1.10
C GLU A 41 15.29 -9.08 -0.40
N ASP A 42 16.14 -9.70 -1.20
CA ASP A 42 16.00 -9.77 -2.66
C ASP A 42 14.93 -10.81 -2.99
N ILE A 43 13.83 -10.38 -3.62
CA ILE A 43 12.66 -11.22 -3.87
C ILE A 43 12.78 -11.94 -5.21
N CYS A 44 12.89 -11.15 -6.29
CA CYS A 44 13.02 -11.65 -7.66
C CYS A 44 13.47 -10.54 -8.61
N GLU A 45 13.77 -10.89 -9.86
CA GLU A 45 13.80 -9.93 -10.97
C GLU A 45 12.35 -9.47 -11.24
N GLY A 46 12.14 -8.15 -11.25
CA GLY A 46 10.86 -7.50 -11.52
C GLY A 46 10.67 -7.14 -13.01
N GLY A 47 11.74 -7.15 -13.79
CA GLY A 47 11.72 -6.88 -15.22
C GLY A 47 13.11 -6.56 -15.78
N ARG A 48 13.25 -6.62 -17.10
CA ARG A 48 14.50 -6.33 -17.82
C ARG A 48 14.21 -5.49 -19.05
N GLY A 49 14.88 -4.35 -19.15
CA GLY A 49 14.86 -3.48 -20.32
C GLY A 49 16.21 -3.44 -21.02
N GLY A 50 16.30 -2.63 -22.08
CA GLY A 50 17.53 -2.47 -22.87
C GLY A 50 18.69 -1.89 -22.09
N GLY A 51 18.44 -0.98 -21.13
CA GLY A 51 19.47 -0.30 -20.34
C GLY A 51 19.59 -0.73 -18.87
N SER A 52 18.63 -1.48 -18.34
CA SER A 52 18.58 -1.79 -16.91
C SER A 52 17.86 -3.10 -16.58
N ILE A 53 18.15 -3.62 -15.39
CA ILE A 53 17.41 -4.70 -14.72
C ILE A 53 16.70 -4.10 -13.51
N VAL A 54 15.45 -4.47 -13.30
CA VAL A 54 14.70 -4.10 -12.11
C VAL A 54 14.68 -5.30 -11.16
N TYR A 55 15.17 -5.12 -9.94
CA TYR A 55 15.04 -6.09 -8.86
C TYR A 55 13.94 -5.68 -7.91
N LEU A 56 13.13 -6.65 -7.49
CA LEU A 56 12.15 -6.46 -6.44
C LEU A 56 12.80 -6.76 -5.09
N GLN A 57 12.78 -5.79 -4.20
CA GLN A 57 13.40 -5.90 -2.88
C GLN A 57 12.39 -5.53 -1.79
N LEU A 58 12.39 -6.32 -0.72
CA LEU A 58 11.77 -5.93 0.54
C LEU A 58 12.85 -5.32 1.43
N ARG A 59 12.74 -4.02 1.74
CA ARG A 59 13.78 -3.32 2.49
C ARG A 59 13.26 -2.20 3.39
N ASN A 60 14.05 -1.87 4.39
CA ASN A 60 13.79 -0.78 5.34
C ASN A 60 14.91 0.28 5.35
N THR A 61 15.83 0.22 4.39
CA THR A 61 17.05 1.03 4.38
C THR A 61 17.32 1.50 2.96
N PHE A 62 17.47 2.81 2.75
CA PHE A 62 17.62 3.43 1.44
C PHE A 62 18.84 4.34 1.44
N PRO A 63 19.91 4.04 0.68
CA PRO A 63 21.04 4.94 0.51
C PRO A 63 20.71 6.08 -0.47
N GLY A 64 21.57 7.10 -0.51
CA GLY A 64 21.49 8.21 -1.47
C GLY A 64 22.10 9.50 -0.92
N LEU A 65 21.86 10.61 -1.62
CA LEU A 65 22.35 11.94 -1.24
C LEU A 65 21.81 12.37 0.13
N GLY A 66 22.69 12.86 1.01
CA GLY A 66 22.36 13.20 2.40
C GLY A 66 22.40 12.00 3.37
N GLY A 67 22.89 10.85 2.90
CA GLY A 67 23.10 9.65 3.70
C GLY A 67 21.98 8.62 3.59
N GLU A 68 22.05 7.63 4.48
CA GLU A 68 21.11 6.52 4.55
C GLU A 68 19.84 6.90 5.31
N VAL A 69 18.68 6.56 4.75
CA VAL A 69 17.36 6.69 5.38
C VAL A 69 16.89 5.32 5.82
N ARG A 70 16.46 5.17 7.07
CA ARG A 70 15.94 3.92 7.63
C ARG A 70 14.49 4.08 8.08
N THR A 71 13.69 3.05 7.83
CA THR A 71 12.29 2.96 8.24
C THR A 71 12.09 1.87 9.27
N THR A 72 11.02 2.00 10.07
CA THR A 72 10.65 0.98 11.05
C THR A 72 10.10 -0.27 10.39
N GLN A 73 9.35 -0.11 9.29
CA GLN A 73 8.76 -1.20 8.53
C GLN A 73 9.53 -1.40 7.23
N ALA A 74 9.69 -2.65 6.83
CA ALA A 74 10.14 -2.95 5.48
C ALA A 74 8.95 -2.80 4.52
N PHE A 75 9.23 -2.27 3.34
CA PHE A 75 8.24 -2.20 2.26
C PHE A 75 8.90 -2.57 0.93
N ILE A 76 8.04 -2.90 -0.03
CA ILE A 76 8.46 -3.39 -1.34
C ILE A 76 8.95 -2.19 -2.17
N SER A 77 10.15 -2.31 -2.73
CA SER A 77 10.75 -1.32 -3.61
C SER A 77 11.26 -1.98 -4.88
N ALA A 78 11.13 -1.26 -5.99
CA ALA A 78 11.82 -1.55 -7.22
C ALA A 78 13.23 -0.96 -7.17
N TYR A 79 14.25 -1.75 -7.50
CA TYR A 79 15.63 -1.31 -7.63
C TYR A 79 16.06 -1.43 -9.09
N ARG A 80 16.10 -0.30 -9.79
CA ARG A 80 16.55 -0.23 -11.18
C ARG A 80 18.06 -0.12 -11.20
N VAL A 81 18.72 -1.13 -11.72
CA VAL A 81 20.18 -1.26 -11.81
C VAL A 81 20.60 -1.16 -13.26
N ASN A 82 21.62 -0.36 -13.53
CA ASN A 82 22.16 -0.22 -14.89
C ASN A 82 22.95 -1.48 -15.29
N HIS A 83 22.79 -1.98 -16.52
CA HIS A 83 23.55 -3.15 -17.02
C HIS A 83 25.06 -2.95 -16.98
N ALA A 84 25.54 -1.70 -17.09
CA ALA A 84 26.96 -1.38 -17.04
C ALA A 84 27.58 -1.58 -15.65
N TYR A 85 26.77 -1.72 -14.59
CA TYR A 85 27.26 -1.91 -13.24
C TYR A 85 27.61 -3.38 -12.97
N SER A 86 28.87 -3.63 -12.61
CA SER A 86 29.40 -4.97 -12.30
C SER A 86 29.77 -5.17 -10.82
N GLY A 87 29.52 -4.16 -9.97
CA GLY A 87 29.82 -4.20 -8.54
C GLY A 87 28.77 -4.95 -7.71
N ASN A 88 28.86 -4.82 -6.38
CA ASN A 88 27.90 -5.47 -5.49
C ASN A 88 26.64 -4.61 -5.36
N LEU A 89 25.47 -5.22 -5.62
CA LEU A 89 24.17 -4.54 -5.54
C LEU A 89 23.84 -3.92 -4.16
N ARG A 90 24.56 -4.35 -3.12
CA ARG A 90 24.45 -3.85 -1.74
C ARG A 90 25.47 -2.78 -1.39
N ASP A 91 26.30 -2.36 -2.35
CA ASP A 91 27.19 -1.22 -2.15
C ASP A 91 26.36 0.01 -1.80
N GLY A 92 26.92 0.84 -0.92
CA GLY A 92 26.29 2.07 -0.49
C GLY A 92 26.20 3.11 -1.61
N CYS A 93 26.07 4.37 -1.20
CA CYS A 93 26.17 5.51 -2.11
C CYS A 93 27.51 6.20 -1.86
N ASP A 94 28.39 6.15 -2.86
CA ASP A 94 29.60 6.96 -2.95
C ASP A 94 29.47 7.89 -4.14
N ILE A 95 29.21 9.17 -3.89
CA ILE A 95 28.95 10.14 -4.97
C ILE A 95 30.16 10.41 -5.87
N GLN A 96 31.36 9.99 -5.44
CA GLN A 96 32.56 10.04 -6.28
C GLN A 96 32.57 8.94 -7.34
N ASN A 97 31.74 7.90 -7.20
CA ASN A 97 31.58 6.83 -8.18
C ASN A 97 30.71 7.28 -9.38
N ASP A 98 31.15 6.98 -10.60
CA ASP A 98 30.41 7.31 -11.84
C ASP A 98 29.01 6.71 -11.90
N GLY A 99 28.85 5.49 -11.39
CA GLY A 99 27.56 4.82 -11.27
C GLY A 99 26.62 5.57 -10.34
N ALA A 100 27.12 6.04 -9.19
CA ALA A 100 26.33 6.85 -8.26
C ALA A 100 25.94 8.21 -8.85
N ARG A 101 26.83 8.87 -9.60
CA ARG A 101 26.51 10.13 -10.30
C ARG A 101 25.44 9.95 -11.36
N THR A 102 25.48 8.83 -12.09
CA THR A 102 24.46 8.46 -13.08
C THR A 102 23.14 8.17 -12.38
N ALA A 103 23.15 7.35 -11.32
CA ALA A 103 21.97 7.03 -10.53
C ALA A 103 21.35 8.27 -9.87
N LEU A 104 22.16 9.23 -9.41
CA LEU A 104 21.68 10.53 -8.89
C LEU A 104 20.91 11.29 -9.98
N LYS A 105 21.42 11.36 -11.22
CA LYS A 105 20.73 12.06 -12.31
C LYS A 105 19.38 11.41 -12.62
N GLU A 106 19.34 10.09 -12.75
CA GLU A 106 18.08 9.35 -12.95
C GLU A 106 17.10 9.55 -11.79
N PHE A 107 17.61 9.51 -10.55
CA PHE A 107 16.83 9.80 -9.35
C PHE A 107 16.25 11.22 -9.37
N LEU A 108 17.05 12.24 -9.68
CA LEU A 108 16.59 13.65 -9.72
C LEU A 108 15.59 13.91 -10.84
N VAL A 109 15.74 13.22 -11.96
CA VAL A 109 14.77 13.21 -13.05
C VAL A 109 13.43 12.65 -12.57
N HIS A 110 13.44 11.49 -11.91
CA HIS A 110 12.25 10.90 -11.33
C HIS A 110 11.63 11.81 -10.25
N VAL A 111 12.44 12.41 -9.38
CA VAL A 111 11.98 13.39 -8.37
C VAL A 111 11.29 14.58 -9.04
N THR A 112 11.88 15.12 -10.10
CA THR A 112 11.32 16.25 -10.86
C THR A 112 9.94 15.89 -11.41
N ILE A 113 9.82 14.74 -12.07
CA ILE A 113 8.54 14.25 -12.60
C ILE A 113 7.54 14.03 -11.45
N LYS A 114 7.95 13.41 -10.34
CA LYS A 114 7.03 13.10 -9.25
C LYS A 114 6.50 14.36 -8.55
N ILE A 115 7.34 15.38 -8.36
CA ILE A 115 6.89 16.65 -7.78
C ILE A 115 5.92 17.37 -8.73
N LEU A 116 6.14 17.29 -10.05
CA LEU A 116 5.20 17.81 -11.04
C LEU A 116 3.89 17.01 -11.07
N ASP A 117 3.94 15.68 -10.93
CA ASP A 117 2.74 14.83 -10.79
C ASP A 117 1.91 15.29 -9.60
N ASP A 118 2.54 15.52 -8.45
CA ASP A 118 1.90 16.04 -7.24
C ASP A 118 1.25 17.41 -7.49
N TYR A 119 1.93 18.29 -8.22
CA TYR A 119 1.43 19.61 -8.58
C TYR A 119 0.21 19.53 -9.51
N PHE A 120 0.29 18.75 -10.59
CA PHE A 120 -0.81 18.63 -11.56
C PHE A 120 -2.05 17.98 -10.96
N PHE A 121 -1.83 16.93 -10.18
CA PHE A 121 -2.87 16.28 -9.40
C PHE A 121 -3.56 17.28 -8.43
N ARG A 122 -2.79 18.02 -7.62
CA ARG A 122 -3.33 19.03 -6.69
C ARG A 122 -3.97 20.22 -7.39
N ALA A 123 -3.53 20.55 -8.59
CA ALA A 123 -4.16 21.54 -9.45
C ALA A 123 -5.46 21.03 -10.10
N GLY A 124 -5.85 19.78 -9.86
CA GLY A 124 -7.07 19.17 -10.38
C GLY A 124 -7.00 18.82 -11.86
N LYS A 125 -5.80 18.68 -12.44
CA LYS A 125 -5.62 18.29 -13.85
C LYS A 125 -6.13 16.87 -14.09
N TYR A 126 -5.89 15.97 -13.14
CA TYR A 126 -6.35 14.59 -13.14
C TYR A 126 -6.51 14.11 -11.68
N ARG A 127 -7.09 12.93 -11.46
CA ARG A 127 -7.56 12.48 -10.13
C ARG A 127 -6.78 11.29 -9.57
N TYR A 128 -5.87 10.72 -10.35
CA TYR A 128 -5.00 9.63 -9.92
C TYR A 128 -3.53 9.99 -10.11
N SER A 129 -2.69 9.79 -9.10
CA SER A 129 -1.24 9.96 -9.27
C SER A 129 -0.73 8.88 -10.21
N HIS A 130 0.05 9.26 -11.23
CA HIS A 130 0.50 8.32 -12.27
C HIS A 130 1.99 7.98 -12.18
N ILE A 131 2.71 8.56 -11.23
CA ILE A 131 4.17 8.42 -11.09
C ILE A 131 4.49 7.80 -9.73
N ALA A 132 5.28 6.72 -9.75
CA ALA A 132 5.78 6.08 -8.53
C ALA A 132 6.73 7.02 -7.76
N ARG A 133 6.96 6.76 -6.47
CA ARG A 133 7.86 7.60 -5.69
C ARG A 133 9.32 7.12 -5.76
N PRO A 134 10.30 7.97 -6.09
CA PRO A 134 11.71 7.63 -5.93
C PRO A 134 12.11 7.69 -4.44
N LEU A 135 12.90 6.72 -3.99
CA LEU A 135 13.20 6.47 -2.57
C LEU A 135 14.66 6.78 -2.20
N GLY A 136 15.57 6.67 -3.18
CA GLY A 136 16.99 6.90 -3.01
C GLY A 136 17.79 6.30 -4.16
N PHE A 137 19.11 6.22 -4.00
CA PHE A 137 20.00 5.63 -4.99
C PHE A 137 21.29 5.09 -4.37
N SER A 138 21.98 4.24 -5.10
CA SER A 138 23.26 3.62 -4.76
C SER A 138 24.25 3.80 -5.91
N ASN A 139 25.41 3.18 -5.80
CA ASN A 139 26.38 3.10 -6.90
C ASN A 139 25.86 2.36 -8.14
N ALA A 140 24.89 1.45 -7.99
CA ALA A 140 24.41 0.60 -9.08
C ALA A 140 23.21 1.18 -9.84
N GLY A 141 22.44 2.06 -9.18
CA GLY A 141 21.17 2.54 -9.70
C GLY A 141 20.29 3.16 -8.63
N TYR A 142 18.99 3.25 -8.86
CA TYR A 142 18.08 3.96 -7.97
C TYR A 142 16.84 3.14 -7.58
N PHE A 143 16.27 3.53 -6.44
CA PHE A 143 15.12 2.87 -5.83
C PHE A 143 13.86 3.69 -6.07
N TYR A 144 12.75 3.02 -6.35
CA TYR A 144 11.43 3.61 -6.35
C TYR A 144 10.39 2.65 -5.79
N GLU A 145 9.21 3.19 -5.48
CA GLU A 145 8.04 2.42 -5.07
C GLU A 145 7.71 1.33 -6.10
N TRP A 146 7.52 0.10 -5.63
CA TRP A 146 7.03 -0.95 -6.50
C TRP A 146 5.54 -0.74 -6.82
N VAL A 147 5.20 -0.83 -8.10
CA VAL A 147 3.82 -0.79 -8.58
C VAL A 147 3.37 -2.21 -8.85
N ASP A 148 2.37 -2.70 -8.11
CA ASP A 148 1.77 -3.99 -8.40
C ASP A 148 0.96 -3.90 -9.68
N GLY A 149 1.19 -4.81 -10.63
CA GLY A 149 0.39 -4.90 -11.83
C GLY A 149 1.07 -5.58 -12.99
N ARG A 150 0.43 -5.45 -14.15
CA ARG A 150 0.95 -5.93 -15.41
C ARG A 150 1.62 -4.77 -16.13
N ASP A 151 2.89 -4.94 -16.46
CA ASP A 151 3.54 -4.03 -17.41
C ASP A 151 2.97 -4.25 -18.81
N GLY A 152 2.55 -3.16 -19.43
CA GLY A 152 1.97 -3.16 -20.75
C GLY A 152 0.49 -3.56 -20.79
N TYR A 153 -0.18 -3.04 -21.80
CA TYR A 153 -1.52 -3.48 -22.21
C TYR A 153 -1.61 -3.50 -23.73
N CYS A 154 -2.58 -4.26 -24.25
CA CYS A 154 -2.84 -4.26 -25.67
C CYS A 154 -3.62 -2.98 -26.04
N LYS A 155 -3.07 -2.16 -26.93
CA LYS A 155 -3.72 -0.94 -27.45
C LYS A 155 -4.93 -1.24 -28.32
N TYR A 156 -5.02 -2.45 -28.86
CA TYR A 156 -6.11 -2.85 -29.74
C TYR A 156 -6.64 -4.22 -29.34
N GLU A 157 -7.94 -4.31 -29.06
CA GLU A 157 -8.65 -5.59 -28.85
C GLU A 157 -9.81 -5.64 -29.84
N ASP A 158 -9.90 -6.73 -30.60
CA ASP A 158 -10.89 -6.91 -31.67
C ASP A 158 -10.97 -5.74 -32.68
N GLY A 159 -9.82 -5.10 -32.94
CA GLY A 159 -9.72 -3.95 -33.85
C GLY A 159 -10.18 -2.61 -33.25
N GLN A 160 -10.59 -2.58 -31.98
CA GLN A 160 -10.95 -1.38 -31.26
C GLN A 160 -9.76 -0.86 -30.44
N TYR A 161 -9.52 0.45 -30.51
CA TYR A 161 -8.48 1.09 -29.70
C TYR A 161 -8.91 1.19 -28.24
N ILE A 162 -8.14 0.56 -27.35
CA ILE A 162 -8.34 0.61 -25.90
C ILE A 162 -7.64 1.84 -25.33
N ARG A 163 -8.40 2.66 -24.59
CA ARG A 163 -7.89 3.86 -23.93
C ARG A 163 -7.53 3.56 -22.47
N LEU A 164 -6.53 4.31 -21.98
CA LEU A 164 -6.30 4.48 -20.56
C LEU A 164 -6.97 5.79 -20.11
N ASP A 165 -7.86 5.71 -19.12
CA ASP A 165 -8.46 6.91 -18.54
C ASP A 165 -7.38 7.85 -17.97
N GLU A 166 -7.60 9.15 -18.07
CA GLU A 166 -6.67 10.24 -17.72
C GLU A 166 -5.34 10.30 -18.50
N TRP A 167 -5.02 9.36 -19.39
CA TRP A 167 -3.75 9.34 -20.14
C TRP A 167 -3.45 10.63 -20.90
N VAL A 168 -4.40 11.08 -21.74
CA VAL A 168 -4.22 12.29 -22.57
C VAL A 168 -4.08 13.53 -21.69
N THR A 169 -4.83 13.61 -20.60
CA THR A 169 -4.78 14.75 -19.68
C THR A 169 -3.48 14.78 -18.88
N CYS A 170 -3.01 13.63 -18.40
CA CYS A 170 -1.74 13.48 -17.71
C CYS A 170 -0.56 13.84 -18.63
N THR A 171 -0.44 13.13 -19.76
CA THR A 171 0.65 13.37 -20.74
C THR A 171 0.63 14.78 -21.32
N GLY A 172 -0.55 15.37 -21.55
CA GLY A 172 -0.69 16.76 -21.96
C GLY A 172 -0.16 17.76 -20.93
N ALA A 173 -0.46 17.58 -19.64
CA ALA A 173 0.04 18.44 -18.58
C ALA A 173 1.57 18.41 -18.46
N PHE A 174 2.17 17.23 -18.59
CA PHE A 174 3.64 17.09 -18.62
C PHE A 174 4.25 17.68 -19.91
N GLY A 175 3.58 17.53 -21.05
CA GLY A 175 4.00 18.13 -22.32
C GLY A 175 4.02 19.67 -22.26
N GLU A 176 3.06 20.30 -21.58
CA GLU A 176 3.07 21.74 -21.29
C GLU A 176 4.35 22.16 -20.53
N ALA A 177 4.81 21.34 -19.59
CA ALA A 177 6.04 21.54 -18.83
C ALA A 177 7.31 21.09 -19.56
N GLY A 178 7.23 20.62 -20.81
CA GLY A 178 8.39 20.18 -21.60
C GLY A 178 8.87 18.77 -21.29
N ILE A 179 8.01 17.90 -20.77
CA ILE A 179 8.31 16.50 -20.47
C ILE A 179 7.41 15.60 -21.31
N ASP A 180 8.00 14.76 -22.16
CA ASP A 180 7.24 13.81 -22.99
C ASP A 180 7.14 12.45 -22.29
N LEU A 181 6.07 12.27 -21.50
CA LEU A 181 5.78 10.99 -20.84
C LEU A 181 5.32 9.88 -21.81
N SER A 182 4.94 10.25 -23.03
CA SER A 182 4.52 9.28 -24.06
C SER A 182 5.69 8.68 -24.83
N TRP A 183 6.90 9.15 -24.57
CA TRP A 183 8.12 8.60 -25.15
C TRP A 183 8.39 7.18 -24.62
N ASP A 184 8.91 6.31 -25.51
CA ASP A 184 9.32 4.93 -25.20
C ASP A 184 8.24 4.06 -24.54
N ILE A 185 6.99 4.16 -24.98
CA ILE A 185 5.87 3.35 -24.46
C ILE A 185 5.43 2.23 -25.41
N ASP A 186 5.96 2.18 -26.63
CA ASP A 186 5.55 1.20 -27.65
C ASP A 186 6.47 -0.02 -27.61
N ASP A 187 5.88 -1.21 -27.49
CA ASP A 187 6.62 -2.45 -27.70
C ASP A 187 6.77 -2.69 -29.20
N VAL A 188 7.99 -2.50 -29.70
CA VAL A 188 8.30 -2.63 -31.12
C VAL A 188 8.24 -4.10 -31.57
N GLU A 189 8.47 -5.05 -30.66
CA GLU A 189 8.44 -6.48 -30.95
C GLU A 189 7.01 -7.01 -30.99
N GLN A 190 6.13 -6.43 -30.17
CA GLN A 190 4.71 -6.73 -30.13
C GLN A 190 3.92 -5.50 -30.59
N HIS A 191 3.81 -5.29 -31.90
CA HIS A 191 3.30 -4.06 -32.56
C HIS A 191 1.99 -3.42 -32.03
N ASN A 192 1.25 -4.07 -31.12
CA ASN A 192 0.03 -3.56 -30.48
C ASN A 192 0.12 -3.45 -28.94
N TRP A 193 1.26 -3.75 -28.32
CA TRP A 193 1.45 -3.71 -26.88
C TRP A 193 2.18 -2.44 -26.45
N THR A 194 1.81 -1.94 -25.28
CA THR A 194 2.62 -0.94 -24.60
C THR A 194 3.67 -1.61 -23.71
N LYS A 195 4.69 -0.84 -23.36
CA LYS A 195 5.66 -1.12 -22.29
C LYS A 195 5.78 0.09 -21.37
N ASN A 196 6.42 -0.09 -20.23
CA ASN A 196 6.69 0.95 -19.23
C ASN A 196 5.45 1.62 -18.62
N VAL A 197 4.27 1.02 -18.80
CA VAL A 197 3.00 1.47 -18.23
C VAL A 197 2.40 0.28 -17.50
N VAL A 198 2.39 0.35 -16.18
CA VAL A 198 1.84 -0.71 -15.33
C VAL A 198 0.36 -0.45 -15.10
N ILE A 199 -0.47 -1.39 -15.52
CA ILE A 199 -1.90 -1.41 -15.18
C ILE A 199 -2.03 -2.16 -13.87
N GLU A 200 -2.51 -1.46 -12.83
CA GLU A 200 -2.73 -2.10 -11.54
C GLU A 200 -3.81 -3.18 -11.70
N PRO A 201 -3.72 -4.32 -10.98
CA PRO A 201 -4.56 -5.50 -11.20
C PRO A 201 -5.94 -5.30 -10.56
N LEU A 202 -6.59 -4.20 -10.93
CA LEU A 202 -7.97 -3.96 -10.68
C LEU A 202 -8.75 -4.74 -11.74
N PRO A 203 -9.68 -5.58 -11.33
CA PRO A 203 -10.58 -6.24 -12.27
C PRO A 203 -11.62 -5.23 -12.77
N LEU A 204 -11.30 -3.95 -12.93
CA LEU A 204 -12.21 -2.92 -13.39
C LEU A 204 -11.97 -2.74 -14.89
N LEU A 205 -12.97 -3.03 -15.71
CA LEU A 205 -13.03 -2.52 -17.08
C LEU A 205 -14.12 -1.47 -17.10
N LEU A 206 -13.85 -0.36 -17.79
CA LEU A 206 -14.86 0.66 -18.02
C LEU A 206 -15.89 0.14 -19.05
N PRO A 207 -17.11 0.73 -19.13
CA PRO A 207 -18.18 0.25 -20.01
C PRO A 207 -17.82 0.07 -21.50
N ASN A 208 -16.72 0.70 -21.95
CA ASN A 208 -16.23 0.64 -23.33
C ASN A 208 -14.99 -0.27 -23.50
N ASN A 209 -14.73 -1.18 -22.56
CA ASN A 209 -13.48 -1.96 -22.48
C ASN A 209 -12.20 -1.13 -22.29
N ASP A 210 -12.33 0.15 -21.93
CA ASP A 210 -11.20 0.99 -21.52
C ASP A 210 -10.67 0.56 -20.15
N TYR A 211 -9.36 0.78 -19.93
CA TYR A 211 -8.76 0.57 -18.62
C TYR A 211 -9.02 1.79 -17.71
N PRO A 212 -9.20 1.57 -16.39
CA PRO A 212 -9.38 2.64 -15.44
C PRO A 212 -8.09 3.46 -15.31
N LYS A 213 -8.19 4.63 -14.68
CA LYS A 213 -7.05 5.50 -14.35
C LYS A 213 -6.02 4.90 -13.38
N ALA A 214 -6.25 3.67 -12.90
CA ALA A 214 -5.35 2.93 -12.01
C ALA A 214 -4.15 2.35 -12.79
N TRP A 215 -3.31 3.24 -13.30
CA TRP A 215 -2.10 2.92 -14.02
C TRP A 215 -0.96 3.84 -13.58
N LYS A 216 0.28 3.36 -13.70
CA LYS A 216 1.50 4.11 -13.40
C LYS A 216 2.48 4.05 -14.56
N ARG A 217 3.14 5.17 -14.86
CA ARG A 217 4.34 5.20 -15.71
C ARG A 217 5.54 4.79 -14.86
N ILE A 218 6.24 3.75 -15.27
CA ILE A 218 7.50 3.29 -14.67
C ILE A 218 8.68 3.68 -15.57
N ASP A 219 9.89 3.18 -15.34
CA ASP A 219 11.09 3.43 -16.17
C ASP A 219 11.26 4.89 -16.62
N LEU A 220 11.62 5.76 -15.67
CA LEU A 220 11.87 7.19 -15.90
C LEU A 220 13.37 7.50 -16.04
N GLY A 221 14.13 6.56 -16.63
CA GLY A 221 15.54 6.75 -16.92
C GLY A 221 15.80 7.88 -17.93
N LEU A 222 17.06 8.29 -18.06
CA LEU A 222 17.46 9.38 -18.96
C LEU A 222 17.15 9.10 -20.45
N GLU A 223 17.10 7.82 -20.84
CA GLU A 223 16.79 7.39 -22.21
C GLU A 223 15.29 7.12 -22.42
N SER A 224 14.56 6.89 -21.34
CA SER A 224 13.16 6.44 -21.36
C SER A 224 12.16 7.60 -21.43
N ILE A 225 12.60 8.84 -21.17
CA ILE A 225 11.77 10.05 -21.21
C ILE A 225 12.55 11.18 -21.88
N ARG A 226 11.86 11.99 -22.70
CA ARG A 226 12.44 13.19 -23.31
C ARG A 226 12.11 14.45 -22.50
N TYR A 227 13.11 15.30 -22.35
CA TYR A 227 13.01 16.57 -21.64
C TYR A 227 13.46 17.72 -22.52
N ASN A 228 12.66 18.77 -22.56
CA ASN A 228 13.09 20.09 -22.97
C ASN A 228 13.36 20.92 -21.71
N LEU A 229 14.62 20.93 -21.26
CA LEU A 229 15.01 21.61 -20.02
C LEU A 229 14.75 23.12 -20.06
N GLU A 230 14.87 23.76 -21.23
CA GLU A 230 14.57 25.19 -21.40
C GLU A 230 13.07 25.45 -21.20
N GLN A 231 12.21 24.64 -21.83
CA GLN A 231 10.76 24.73 -21.64
C GLN A 231 10.36 24.43 -20.18
N LEU A 232 11.00 23.44 -19.55
CA LEU A 232 10.74 23.11 -18.15
C LEU A 232 11.12 24.27 -17.23
N GLN A 233 12.30 24.86 -17.41
CA GLN A 233 12.71 26.05 -16.64
C GLN A 233 11.73 27.21 -16.83
N HIS A 234 11.31 27.48 -18.07
CA HIS A 234 10.33 28.51 -18.37
C HIS A 234 8.96 28.23 -17.72
N TYR A 235 8.53 26.96 -17.73
CA TYR A 235 7.29 26.53 -17.08
C TYR A 235 7.34 26.77 -15.58
N LEU A 236 8.42 26.35 -14.92
CA LEU A 236 8.60 26.52 -13.47
C LEU A 236 8.63 27.99 -13.06
N TRP A 237 9.31 28.84 -13.82
CA TRP A 237 9.32 30.29 -13.60
C TRP A 237 7.92 30.90 -13.73
N THR A 238 7.20 30.56 -14.80
CA THR A 238 5.87 31.11 -15.06
C THR A 238 4.82 30.66 -14.04
N ASN A 239 4.99 29.45 -13.48
CA ASN A 239 4.05 28.84 -12.54
C ASN A 239 4.53 28.87 -11.08
N GLU A 240 5.62 29.58 -10.75
CA GLU A 240 6.26 29.51 -9.43
C GLU A 240 5.29 29.83 -8.29
N THR A 241 4.49 30.89 -8.44
CA THR A 241 3.48 31.28 -7.43
C THR A 241 2.49 30.14 -7.16
N LYS A 242 1.95 29.54 -8.22
CA LYS A 242 0.97 28.45 -8.11
C LYS A 242 1.60 27.15 -7.58
N LEU A 243 2.86 26.89 -7.94
CA LEU A 243 3.64 25.79 -7.37
C LEU A 243 3.78 25.96 -5.85
N ARG A 244 4.15 27.16 -5.38
CA ARG A 244 4.29 27.46 -3.95
C ARG A 244 2.96 27.49 -3.18
N GLU A 245 1.86 27.78 -3.87
CA GLU A 245 0.51 27.67 -3.29
C GLU A 245 0.09 26.21 -3.05
N LEU A 246 0.41 25.31 -3.99
CA LEU A 246 -0.11 23.94 -3.99
C LEU A 246 0.85 22.91 -3.37
N LEU A 247 2.16 23.15 -3.46
CA LEU A 247 3.21 22.31 -2.91
C LEU A 247 3.83 22.96 -1.66
N ASN A 248 4.50 22.16 -0.83
CA ASN A 248 5.32 22.75 0.23
C ASN A 248 6.57 23.40 -0.35
N GLN A 249 7.07 24.41 0.36
CA GLN A 249 8.25 25.18 0.00
C GLN A 249 9.46 24.32 -0.34
N GLY A 250 9.77 23.30 0.47
CA GLY A 250 10.93 22.43 0.25
C GLY A 250 10.84 21.59 -1.03
N SER A 251 9.64 21.17 -1.43
CA SER A 251 9.43 20.47 -2.71
C SER A 251 9.62 21.40 -3.91
N VAL A 252 9.15 22.65 -3.84
CA VAL A 252 9.38 23.63 -4.91
C VAL A 252 10.87 23.96 -5.01
N ASP A 253 11.53 24.17 -3.88
CA ASP A 253 12.95 24.49 -3.86
C ASP A 253 13.81 23.33 -4.37
N LEU A 254 13.44 22.08 -4.03
CA LEU A 254 14.08 20.88 -4.58
C LEU A 254 13.86 20.77 -6.09
N LEU A 255 12.64 21.00 -6.57
CA LEU A 255 12.32 20.96 -8.01
C LEU A 255 13.17 21.97 -8.79
N LEU A 256 13.24 23.21 -8.32
CA LEU A 256 14.06 24.25 -8.95
C LEU A 256 15.55 23.90 -8.90
N CYS A 257 16.05 23.41 -7.76
CA CYS A 257 17.46 23.05 -7.59
C CYS A 257 17.85 21.83 -8.45
N ALA A 258 17.01 20.80 -8.49
CA ALA A 258 17.21 19.61 -9.31
C ALA A 258 17.26 19.95 -10.80
N VAL A 259 16.35 20.80 -11.30
CA VAL A 259 16.36 21.22 -12.71
C VAL A 259 17.60 22.04 -13.04
N ARG A 260 18.08 22.92 -12.15
CA ARG A 260 19.37 23.64 -12.34
C ARG A 260 20.54 22.66 -12.41
N TYR A 261 20.59 21.67 -11.51
CA TYR A 261 21.63 20.65 -11.52
C TYR A 261 21.63 19.86 -12.84
N LEU A 262 20.45 19.39 -13.27
CA LEU A 262 20.29 18.62 -14.51
C LEU A 262 20.62 19.43 -15.78
N SER A 263 20.44 20.75 -15.72
CA SER A 263 20.71 21.67 -16.84
C SER A 263 22.17 22.13 -16.90
N THR A 264 22.96 21.89 -15.85
CA THR A 264 24.35 22.34 -15.78
C THR A 264 25.29 21.27 -16.38
N PRO A 265 25.97 21.54 -17.52
CA PRO A 265 26.86 20.57 -18.14
C PRO A 265 28.00 20.19 -17.20
N GLY A 266 28.23 18.89 -17.00
CA GLY A 266 29.29 18.41 -16.12
C GLY A 266 29.06 18.67 -14.63
N ALA A 267 27.83 18.99 -14.21
CA ALA A 267 27.49 19.16 -12.80
C ALA A 267 27.92 17.94 -11.96
N SER A 268 28.62 18.24 -10.89
CA SER A 268 29.14 17.30 -9.90
C SER A 268 29.12 17.96 -8.52
N PRO A 269 29.39 17.23 -7.43
CA PRO A 269 29.52 17.80 -6.10
C PRO A 269 30.50 18.98 -6.02
N GLU A 270 31.56 18.96 -6.83
CA GLU A 270 32.62 19.96 -6.83
C GLU A 270 32.31 21.16 -7.72
N THR A 271 31.51 20.97 -8.77
CA THR A 271 31.28 21.99 -9.82
C THR A 271 29.94 22.69 -9.69
N PHE A 272 28.98 22.13 -8.94
CA PHE A 272 27.67 22.72 -8.75
C PHE A 272 27.60 23.52 -7.44
N GLU A 273 27.49 24.85 -7.55
CA GLU A 273 27.52 25.78 -6.42
C GLU A 273 26.48 25.45 -5.32
N ASP A 274 25.27 25.04 -5.72
CA ASP A 274 24.17 24.74 -4.81
C ASP A 274 24.14 23.27 -4.33
N PHE A 275 25.23 22.50 -4.49
CA PHE A 275 25.19 21.06 -4.21
C PHE A 275 24.85 20.72 -2.76
N SER A 276 25.32 21.53 -1.81
CA SER A 276 24.99 21.35 -0.39
C SER A 276 23.49 21.54 -0.11
N GLU A 277 22.84 22.49 -0.77
CA GLU A 277 21.40 22.70 -0.64
C GLU A 277 20.62 21.59 -1.35
N LEU A 278 21.06 21.16 -2.53
CA LEU A 278 20.51 19.98 -3.23
C LEU A 278 20.55 18.74 -2.34
N GLU A 279 21.65 18.52 -1.63
CA GLU A 279 21.81 17.41 -0.69
C GLU A 279 20.81 17.47 0.46
N LYS A 280 20.69 18.63 1.12
CA LYS A 280 19.75 18.86 2.21
C LYS A 280 18.29 18.70 1.77
N LEU A 281 17.92 19.27 0.63
CA LEU A 281 16.58 19.18 0.06
C LEU A 281 16.23 17.75 -0.36
N THR A 282 17.17 17.06 -1.01
CA THR A 282 17.02 15.65 -1.42
C THR A 282 16.85 14.75 -0.19
N ARG A 283 17.65 14.95 0.86
CA ARG A 283 17.51 14.20 2.11
C ARG A 283 16.13 14.41 2.74
N SER A 284 15.66 15.66 2.78
CA SER A 284 14.36 16.01 3.34
C SER A 284 13.22 15.34 2.57
N TYR A 285 13.27 15.38 1.23
CA TYR A 285 12.32 14.68 0.37
C TYR A 285 12.34 13.15 0.60
N ARG A 286 13.53 12.55 0.69
CA ARG A 286 13.69 11.11 0.91
C ARG A 286 13.21 10.66 2.29
N LEU A 287 13.51 11.42 3.34
CA LEU A 287 13.01 11.17 4.70
C LEU A 287 11.49 11.18 4.70
N ALA A 288 10.90 12.23 4.13
CA ALA A 288 9.47 12.38 4.11
C ALA A 288 8.80 11.31 3.21
N THR A 289 9.50 10.82 2.17
CA THR A 289 8.99 9.72 1.30
C THR A 289 9.04 8.40 2.05
N ALA A 290 10.14 8.13 2.74
CA ALA A 290 10.30 6.94 3.56
C ALA A 290 9.34 6.96 4.77
N GLU A 291 9.05 8.12 5.35
CA GLU A 291 8.02 8.30 6.36
C GLU A 291 6.65 7.89 5.84
N HIS A 292 6.30 8.36 4.63
CA HIS A 292 5.07 7.96 3.96
C HIS A 292 5.01 6.45 3.66
N MET A 293 6.12 5.82 3.25
CA MET A 293 6.14 4.42 2.83
C MET A 293 6.33 3.41 3.99
N GLY A 294 7.10 3.77 5.02
CA GLY A 294 7.65 2.84 6.00
C GLY A 294 7.53 3.27 7.48
N LEU A 295 6.98 4.45 7.77
CA LEU A 295 6.50 4.80 9.10
C LEU A 295 4.97 4.70 9.14
N GLU A 296 4.46 4.45 10.35
CA GLU A 296 3.03 4.45 10.60
C GLU A 296 2.39 5.67 9.94
N GLY A 297 1.26 5.47 9.25
CA GLY A 297 0.46 6.53 8.67
C GLY A 297 -0.10 7.48 9.73
N LEU A 298 0.78 8.27 10.33
CA LEU A 298 0.55 9.23 11.39
C LEU A 298 1.09 10.55 10.90
N SER A 299 0.25 11.27 10.16
CA SER A 299 0.23 12.70 10.41
C SER A 299 0.14 12.87 11.91
N THR A 300 1.08 13.61 12.48
CA THR A 300 1.03 13.98 13.90
C THR A 300 -0.37 14.54 14.19
N PRO A 301 -0.90 14.43 15.41
CA PRO A 301 -2.17 15.09 15.75
C PRO A 301 -2.17 16.58 15.38
N LYS A 302 -1.00 17.21 15.33
CA LYS A 302 -0.78 18.58 14.86
C LYS A 302 -0.99 18.75 13.34
N GLU A 303 -0.56 17.79 12.53
CA GLU A 303 -0.79 17.78 11.08
C GLU A 303 -2.24 17.41 10.73
N ILE A 304 -2.84 16.44 11.44
CA ILE A 304 -4.27 16.12 11.30
C ILE A 304 -5.12 17.36 11.63
N ARG A 305 -4.77 18.10 12.69
CA ARG A 305 -5.44 19.37 13.05
C ARG A 305 -5.19 20.52 12.06
N ARG A 306 -4.17 20.42 11.22
CA ARG A 306 -3.88 21.40 10.16
C ARG A 306 -4.58 21.07 8.85
N THR A 307 -5.06 19.85 8.67
CA THR A 307 -5.92 19.48 7.55
C THR A 307 -7.21 20.30 7.63
N PRO A 308 -7.48 21.22 6.68
CA PRO A 308 -8.66 22.06 6.72
C PRO A 308 -9.89 21.19 6.56
N ILE A 309 -10.73 21.15 7.59
CA ILE A 309 -12.05 20.53 7.59
C ILE A 309 -13.04 21.55 7.04
N LEU A 310 -13.56 21.36 5.81
CA LEU A 310 -14.73 22.12 5.37
C LEU A 310 -15.99 21.25 5.50
N PRO A 311 -17.05 21.76 6.15
CA PRO A 311 -18.35 21.14 6.08
C PRO A 311 -18.87 21.25 4.65
N LEU A 312 -19.24 20.13 4.04
CA LEU A 312 -19.94 20.11 2.76
C LEU A 312 -21.44 19.95 3.00
N SER A 313 -22.25 20.66 2.22
CA SER A 313 -23.68 20.40 2.13
C SER A 313 -23.96 19.01 1.56
N ALA A 314 -25.15 18.47 1.84
CA ALA A 314 -25.55 17.18 1.27
C ALA A 314 -25.56 17.19 -0.27
N ASP A 315 -25.82 18.34 -0.90
CA ASP A 315 -25.76 18.51 -2.35
C ASP A 315 -24.31 18.49 -2.87
N GLU A 316 -23.38 19.12 -2.16
CA GLU A 316 -21.96 19.03 -2.49
C GLU A 316 -21.45 17.59 -2.33
N ILE A 317 -21.83 16.90 -1.26
CA ILE A 317 -21.50 15.48 -1.08
C ILE A 317 -22.07 14.67 -2.24
N ARG A 318 -23.33 14.85 -2.63
CA ARG A 318 -23.93 14.17 -3.79
C ARG A 318 -23.20 14.48 -5.09
N SER A 319 -22.72 15.71 -5.26
CA SER A 319 -21.96 16.14 -6.44
C SER A 319 -20.54 15.56 -6.47
N VAL A 320 -19.96 15.26 -5.30
CA VAL A 320 -18.60 14.72 -5.12
C VAL A 320 -18.60 13.20 -4.89
N SER A 321 -19.74 12.58 -4.57
CA SER A 321 -19.93 11.14 -4.31
C SER A 321 -19.93 10.32 -5.60
N GLN A 322 -18.93 10.54 -6.43
CA GLN A 322 -18.73 9.77 -7.65
C GLN A 322 -17.78 8.62 -7.34
N ILE A 323 -18.33 7.40 -7.27
CA ILE A 323 -17.57 6.21 -7.62
C ILE A 323 -17.22 6.41 -9.10
N SER A 324 -15.94 6.57 -9.41
CA SER A 324 -15.51 6.81 -10.80
C SER A 324 -15.64 5.55 -11.64
N CYS A 325 -15.33 4.40 -11.03
CA CYS A 325 -15.66 3.08 -11.56
C CYS A 325 -15.74 2.03 -10.45
N GLY A 326 -16.50 0.97 -10.69
CA GLY A 326 -16.59 -0.16 -9.77
C GLY A 326 -17.05 -1.42 -10.49
N ARG A 327 -16.58 -2.58 -10.03
CA ARG A 327 -17.01 -3.89 -10.52
C ARG A 327 -17.33 -4.79 -9.35
N ARG A 328 -18.47 -5.45 -9.46
CA ARG A 328 -18.83 -6.55 -8.59
C ARG A 328 -17.96 -7.75 -8.90
N MET A 329 -17.17 -8.17 -7.92
CA MET A 329 -16.25 -9.28 -8.09
C MET A 329 -16.88 -10.62 -7.82
N ARG A 330 -17.71 -10.69 -6.78
CA ARG A 330 -18.28 -11.96 -6.32
C ARG A 330 -19.66 -11.74 -5.72
N GLU A 331 -20.63 -12.46 -6.27
CA GLU A 331 -21.80 -12.91 -5.54
C GLU A 331 -21.45 -14.27 -4.94
N LYS A 332 -21.38 -14.38 -3.60
CA LYS A 332 -21.09 -15.68 -2.99
C LYS A 332 -22.24 -16.64 -3.31
N GLN A 333 -21.92 -17.89 -3.62
CA GLN A 333 -22.88 -19.02 -3.60
C GLN A 333 -23.57 -19.17 -2.21
N ASP A 334 -22.98 -18.62 -1.14
CA ASP A 334 -23.54 -18.58 0.22
C ASP A 334 -24.36 -17.28 0.54
N GLN A 335 -24.92 -16.58 -0.46
CA GLN A 335 -25.96 -15.53 -0.39
C GLN A 335 -25.86 -14.39 0.66
N THR A 336 -24.78 -14.20 1.42
CA THR A 336 -24.82 -13.30 2.61
C THR A 336 -24.02 -12.01 2.47
N SER A 337 -23.06 -11.94 1.55
CA SER A 337 -22.19 -10.77 1.36
C SER A 337 -21.76 -10.59 -0.09
N LEU A 338 -21.78 -9.36 -0.58
CA LEU A 338 -21.23 -8.96 -1.89
C LEU A 338 -19.87 -8.30 -1.70
N LEU A 339 -18.91 -8.60 -2.58
CA LEU A 339 -17.63 -7.90 -2.66
C LEU A 339 -17.56 -7.12 -3.96
N ASP A 340 -17.44 -5.81 -3.84
CA ASP A 340 -17.22 -4.87 -4.93
C ASP A 340 -15.82 -4.26 -4.80
N ILE A 341 -15.15 -4.05 -5.94
CA ILE A 341 -13.92 -3.25 -6.01
C ILE A 341 -14.30 -1.92 -6.64
N GLU A 342 -13.82 -0.83 -6.07
CA GLU A 342 -14.20 0.53 -6.44
C GLU A 342 -12.97 1.44 -6.49
N LEU A 343 -12.98 2.41 -7.41
CA LEU A 343 -12.19 3.64 -7.29
C LEU A 343 -13.10 4.73 -6.72
N ARG A 344 -12.75 5.26 -5.54
CA ARG A 344 -13.59 6.27 -4.87
C ARG A 344 -12.80 7.31 -4.09
N ARG A 345 -13.45 8.46 -3.88
CA ARG A 345 -12.94 9.60 -3.11
C ARG A 345 -13.70 9.87 -1.81
N THR A 346 -14.90 9.31 -1.66
CA THR A 346 -15.75 9.56 -0.49
C THR A 346 -15.80 8.32 0.40
N PHE A 347 -15.47 8.52 1.66
CA PHE A 347 -15.46 7.50 2.70
C PHE A 347 -16.48 7.89 3.77
N PRO A 348 -17.70 7.37 3.75
CA PRO A 348 -18.65 7.53 4.85
C PRO A 348 -18.27 6.65 6.06
N CYS A 349 -18.67 7.06 7.26
CA CYS A 349 -18.72 6.26 8.48
C CYS A 349 -19.54 7.01 9.55
N VAL A 350 -19.60 6.46 10.77
CA VAL A 350 -20.37 7.05 11.89
C VAL A 350 -19.89 8.43 12.32
N ASP A 351 -18.62 8.77 12.05
CA ASP A 351 -18.00 10.07 12.32
C ASP A 351 -18.25 11.12 11.23
N GLY A 352 -18.92 10.75 10.13
CA GLY A 352 -19.13 11.59 8.97
C GLY A 352 -18.45 11.05 7.72
N THR A 353 -18.58 11.78 6.62
CA THR A 353 -17.94 11.44 5.34
C THR A 353 -16.63 12.19 5.21
N ILE A 354 -15.53 11.48 4.97
CA ILE A 354 -14.24 12.08 4.60
C ILE A 354 -14.09 12.01 3.09
N VAL A 355 -13.76 13.14 2.47
CA VAL A 355 -13.44 13.21 1.04
C VAL A 355 -11.92 13.36 0.86
N THR A 356 -11.34 12.50 0.03
CA THR A 356 -9.93 12.53 -0.38
C THR A 356 -9.77 13.31 -1.69
N GLN A 357 -8.59 13.88 -1.93
CA GLN A 357 -8.28 14.50 -3.21
C GLN A 357 -8.16 13.42 -4.31
N GLN A 358 -7.50 12.31 -3.99
CA GLN A 358 -7.23 11.21 -4.90
C GLN A 358 -8.34 10.18 -4.83
N GLU A 359 -8.62 9.55 -5.96
CA GLU A 359 -9.39 8.31 -5.95
C GLU A 359 -8.50 7.15 -5.48
N LEU A 360 -9.02 6.35 -4.55
CA LEU A 360 -8.33 5.20 -3.97
C LEU A 360 -9.01 3.91 -4.41
N ALA A 361 -8.19 2.90 -4.73
CA ALA A 361 -8.66 1.53 -4.93
C ALA A 361 -9.04 0.88 -3.61
N VAL A 362 -10.29 0.45 -3.50
CA VAL A 362 -10.84 -0.11 -2.28
C VAL A 362 -11.72 -1.33 -2.54
N ALA A 363 -11.82 -2.18 -1.52
CA ALA A 363 -12.85 -3.20 -1.44
C ALA A 363 -14.02 -2.70 -0.59
N LYS A 364 -15.23 -2.84 -1.11
CA LYS A 364 -16.49 -2.65 -0.39
C LYS A 364 -17.14 -4.01 -0.21
N ILE A 365 -17.40 -4.41 1.03
CA ILE A 365 -18.19 -5.60 1.34
C ILE A 365 -19.55 -5.19 1.86
N THR A 366 -20.61 -5.72 1.27
CA THR A 366 -22.01 -5.39 1.62
C THR A 366 -22.76 -6.62 2.13
N ARG A 367 -23.27 -6.57 3.36
CA ARG A 367 -24.07 -7.64 3.98
C ARG A 367 -25.55 -7.45 3.71
N HIS A 368 -26.05 -7.89 2.56
CA HIS A 368 -27.43 -7.62 2.15
C HIS A 368 -28.49 -8.37 2.97
N LEU A 369 -28.16 -9.52 3.57
CA LEU A 369 -29.08 -10.31 4.41
C LEU A 369 -28.96 -10.03 5.91
N ASP A 370 -28.06 -9.15 6.36
CA ASP A 370 -27.94 -8.86 7.78
C ASP A 370 -29.06 -7.91 8.23
N PRO A 371 -29.88 -8.26 9.24
CA PRO A 371 -30.93 -7.38 9.72
C PRO A 371 -30.37 -6.10 10.37
N ASP A 372 -29.14 -6.12 10.90
CA ASP A 372 -28.52 -4.98 11.58
C ASP A 372 -28.07 -3.92 10.56
N PRO A 373 -28.67 -2.71 10.58
CA PRO A 373 -28.27 -1.61 9.71
C PRO A 373 -26.86 -1.08 10.01
N ASN A 374 -26.28 -1.41 11.17
CA ASN A 374 -24.93 -1.01 11.59
C ASN A 374 -23.89 -2.11 11.41
N SER A 375 -24.24 -3.21 10.73
CA SER A 375 -23.34 -4.35 10.52
C SER A 375 -22.06 -3.96 9.76
N GLY A 376 -22.10 -2.97 8.88
CA GLY A 376 -20.93 -2.40 8.23
C GLY A 376 -19.97 -1.75 9.21
N PHE A 377 -20.49 -0.95 10.15
CA PHE A 377 -19.67 -0.30 11.18
C PHE A 377 -19.08 -1.30 12.18
N LYS A 378 -19.83 -2.34 12.56
CA LYS A 378 -19.30 -3.44 13.39
C LYS A 378 -18.13 -4.15 12.71
N LEU A 379 -18.23 -4.46 11.42
CA LEU A 379 -17.12 -5.03 10.66
C LEU A 379 -15.93 -4.07 10.56
N PHE A 380 -16.17 -2.78 10.36
CA PHE A 380 -15.13 -1.75 10.42
C PHE A 380 -14.39 -1.77 11.76
N LEU A 381 -15.09 -1.80 12.90
CA LEU A 381 -14.47 -1.83 14.23
C LEU A 381 -13.66 -3.11 14.48
N ARG A 382 -14.17 -4.25 14.03
CA ARG A 382 -13.45 -5.54 14.12
C ARG A 382 -12.13 -5.45 13.37
N HIS A 383 -12.17 -5.00 12.11
CA HIS A 383 -10.98 -4.81 11.29
C HIS A 383 -10.03 -3.75 11.89
N PHE A 384 -10.58 -2.67 12.46
CA PHE A 384 -9.80 -1.62 13.13
C PHE A 384 -8.98 -2.20 14.28
N ILE A 385 -9.59 -2.96 15.19
CA ILE A 385 -8.88 -3.57 16.33
C ILE A 385 -7.76 -4.49 15.84
N ILE A 386 -8.06 -5.37 14.87
CA ILE A 386 -7.07 -6.27 14.25
C ILE A 386 -5.89 -5.47 13.70
N LYS A 387 -6.17 -4.40 12.93
CA LYS A 387 -5.12 -3.57 12.35
C LYS A 387 -4.30 -2.82 13.40
N LYS A 388 -4.91 -2.37 14.50
CA LYS A 388 -4.19 -1.68 15.58
C LYS A 388 -3.30 -2.63 16.37
N ILE A 389 -3.74 -3.86 16.60
CA ILE A 389 -2.89 -4.91 17.20
C ILE A 389 -1.70 -5.22 16.29
N GLU A 390 -1.90 -5.41 14.98
CA GLU A 390 -0.80 -5.60 14.04
C GLU A 390 0.21 -4.44 14.11
N ASN A 391 -0.25 -3.20 14.08
CA ASN A 391 0.64 -2.04 14.17
C ASN A 391 1.50 -2.10 15.43
N ALA A 392 0.90 -2.40 16.58
CA ALA A 392 1.60 -2.49 17.85
C ALA A 392 2.62 -3.65 17.84
N LEU A 393 2.26 -4.81 17.28
CA LEU A 393 3.18 -5.96 17.14
C LEU A 393 4.39 -5.61 16.26
N ILE A 394 4.18 -4.88 15.15
CA ILE A 394 5.27 -4.42 14.28
C ILE A 394 6.17 -3.41 15.00
N ALA A 395 5.59 -2.44 15.71
CA ALA A 395 6.35 -1.47 16.50
C ALA A 395 7.16 -2.13 17.64
N MET A 396 6.64 -3.22 18.21
CA MET A 396 7.36 -4.09 19.15
C MET A 396 8.43 -4.98 18.50
N GLY A 397 8.59 -4.93 17.17
CA GLY A 397 9.57 -5.73 16.44
C GLY A 397 9.22 -7.21 16.33
N LYS A 398 7.94 -7.60 16.46
CA LYS A 398 7.52 -9.01 16.37
C LYS A 398 7.60 -9.57 14.95
N TYR A 399 7.34 -8.72 13.96
CA TYR A 399 7.59 -8.92 12.53
C TYR A 399 7.63 -7.53 11.87
N ASN A 400 8.18 -7.40 10.66
CA ASN A 400 8.54 -6.09 10.08
C ASN A 400 7.76 -5.71 8.81
N TYR A 401 6.77 -6.52 8.41
CA TYR A 401 5.93 -6.27 7.25
C TYR A 401 4.44 -6.36 7.61
N PRO A 402 3.60 -5.38 7.20
CA PRO A 402 2.18 -5.42 7.50
C PRO A 402 1.42 -6.42 6.63
N HIS A 403 0.56 -7.23 7.23
CA HIS A 403 -0.28 -8.23 6.56
C HIS A 403 -1.77 -7.85 6.52
N ILE A 404 -2.20 -6.83 7.26
CA ILE A 404 -3.58 -6.37 7.32
C ILE A 404 -3.74 -5.04 6.58
N ALA A 405 -4.74 -4.96 5.69
CA ALA A 405 -5.12 -3.73 4.99
C ALA A 405 -5.80 -2.72 5.94
N ARG A 406 -5.89 -1.45 5.58
CA ARG A 406 -6.55 -0.45 6.44
C ARG A 406 -8.06 -0.44 6.24
N PRO A 407 -8.89 -0.54 7.30
CA PRO A 407 -10.30 -0.16 7.21
C PRO A 407 -10.44 1.37 7.03
N LEU A 408 -11.30 1.80 6.11
CA LEU A 408 -11.39 3.21 5.68
C LEU A 408 -12.76 3.85 5.96
N GLY A 409 -13.82 3.05 6.01
CA GLY A 409 -15.16 3.56 6.30
C GLY A 409 -16.23 2.47 6.36
N ALA A 410 -17.46 2.90 6.59
CA ALA A 410 -18.65 2.06 6.61
C ALA A 410 -19.89 2.85 6.18
N GLU A 411 -20.82 2.19 5.51
CA GLU A 411 -22.06 2.78 4.99
C GLU A 411 -23.20 1.79 5.22
N GLY A 412 -24.01 2.00 6.26
CA GLY A 412 -25.05 1.06 6.66
C GLY A 412 -24.51 -0.37 6.82
N ARG A 413 -24.92 -1.26 5.92
CA ARG A 413 -24.52 -2.68 5.89
C ARG A 413 -23.20 -2.95 5.14
N SER A 414 -22.54 -1.91 4.67
CA SER A 414 -21.29 -2.02 3.92
C SER A 414 -20.10 -1.56 4.76
N TYR A 415 -18.96 -2.23 4.59
CA TYR A 415 -17.67 -1.78 5.13
C TYR A 415 -16.65 -1.62 3.99
N ILE A 416 -15.79 -0.62 4.09
CA ILE A 416 -14.84 -0.21 3.06
C ILE A 416 -13.43 -0.32 3.63
N TYR A 417 -12.51 -0.92 2.87
CA TYR A 417 -11.10 -1.04 3.24
C TYR A 417 -10.18 -0.95 2.03
N GLU A 418 -8.92 -0.60 2.28
CA GLU A 418 -7.83 -0.54 1.29
C GLU A 418 -7.77 -1.84 0.48
N TRP A 419 -7.74 -1.73 -0.85
CA TRP A 419 -7.60 -2.91 -1.70
C TRP A 419 -6.20 -3.52 -1.57
N ALA A 420 -6.14 -4.82 -1.36
CA ALA A 420 -4.89 -5.57 -1.40
C ALA A 420 -4.67 -6.07 -2.83
N PHE A 421 -3.82 -5.38 -3.60
CA PHE A 421 -3.40 -5.85 -4.91
C PHE A 421 -2.71 -7.23 -4.81
N GLY A 422 -2.83 -8.07 -5.84
CA GLY A 422 -2.26 -9.42 -5.89
C GLY A 422 -3.26 -10.49 -6.30
N ALA A 423 -2.91 -11.77 -6.06
CA ALA A 423 -3.72 -12.92 -6.47
C ALA A 423 -3.98 -13.91 -5.31
N GLU A 424 -5.15 -14.57 -5.34
CA GLU A 424 -5.52 -15.66 -4.43
C GLU A 424 -4.80 -16.96 -4.82
N ARG A 425 -3.46 -16.98 -4.70
CA ARG A 425 -2.61 -18.08 -5.17
C ARG A 425 -1.71 -18.70 -4.11
N CYS A 426 -1.93 -18.39 -2.82
CA CYS A 426 -1.17 -19.01 -1.74
C CYS A 426 -1.55 -20.50 -1.65
N PRO A 427 -0.62 -21.46 -1.81
CA PRO A 427 -0.93 -22.87 -1.59
C PRO A 427 -1.56 -23.10 -0.21
N PHE A 428 -2.68 -23.82 -0.18
CA PHE A 428 -3.43 -24.05 1.06
C PHE A 428 -2.63 -24.88 2.08
N GLU A 429 -1.66 -25.67 1.63
CA GLU A 429 -0.79 -26.41 2.54
C GLU A 429 0.15 -25.48 3.33
N PHE A 430 0.52 -24.31 2.78
CA PHE A 430 1.42 -23.39 3.48
C PHE A 430 0.79 -22.78 4.73
N ILE A 431 -0.54 -22.63 4.73
CA ILE A 431 -1.26 -22.11 5.89
C ILE A 431 -1.50 -23.17 6.98
N LYS A 432 -1.31 -24.46 6.66
CA LYS A 432 -1.43 -25.57 7.63
C LYS A 432 -0.13 -25.82 8.38
N ALA A 433 0.99 -25.27 7.91
CA ALA A 433 2.27 -25.39 8.58
C ALA A 433 2.16 -24.96 10.04
N GLN A 434 2.53 -25.86 10.96
CA GLN A 434 2.53 -25.62 12.41
C GLN A 434 3.93 -25.23 12.93
N HIS A 435 4.78 -24.75 12.04
CA HIS A 435 6.14 -24.30 12.36
C HIS A 435 6.43 -23.00 11.61
N PRO A 436 7.38 -22.18 12.11
CA PRO A 436 7.93 -21.06 11.36
C PRO A 436 8.39 -21.48 9.97
N SER A 437 8.30 -20.58 8.99
CA SER A 437 8.95 -20.80 7.70
C SER A 437 10.46 -20.89 7.90
N ASN A 438 11.11 -21.80 7.19
CA ASN A 438 12.57 -21.92 7.15
C ASN A 438 13.19 -21.18 5.94
N ARG A 439 12.40 -20.34 5.24
CA ARG A 439 12.77 -19.66 3.98
C ARG A 439 13.16 -20.57 2.80
N SER A 440 12.96 -21.88 2.96
CA SER A 440 13.02 -22.86 1.88
C SER A 440 11.64 -23.44 1.56
N GLU A 441 10.72 -23.40 2.54
CA GLU A 441 9.32 -23.75 2.36
C GLU A 441 8.35 -22.93 3.23
N GLY A 442 7.08 -22.90 2.85
CA GLY A 442 5.97 -22.30 3.59
C GLY A 442 5.68 -20.83 3.23
N LEU A 443 4.95 -20.17 4.12
CA LEU A 443 4.58 -18.75 4.01
C LEU A 443 5.30 -17.97 5.12
N ASP A 444 6.20 -17.06 4.76
CA ASP A 444 6.97 -16.26 5.71
C ASP A 444 6.04 -15.46 6.65
N ASP A 445 6.42 -15.29 7.91
CA ASP A 445 5.66 -14.64 9.01
C ASP A 445 4.30 -15.28 9.38
N TRP A 446 3.76 -16.25 8.62
CA TRP A 446 2.41 -16.79 8.86
C TRP A 446 2.22 -17.40 10.24
N PHE A 447 3.16 -18.23 10.68
CA PHE A 447 3.07 -18.95 11.95
C PHE A 447 3.08 -17.97 13.13
N GLU A 448 4.04 -17.05 13.15
CA GLU A 448 4.16 -15.99 14.14
C GLU A 448 2.92 -15.09 14.14
N PHE A 449 2.46 -14.68 12.96
CA PHE A 449 1.26 -13.88 12.78
C PHE A 449 0.03 -14.55 13.42
N VAL A 450 -0.23 -15.83 13.12
CA VAL A 450 -1.36 -16.56 13.71
C VAL A 450 -1.19 -16.69 15.22
N ALA A 451 0.00 -17.01 15.72
CA ALA A 451 0.26 -17.18 17.15
C ALA A 451 0.01 -15.90 17.95
N PHE A 452 0.48 -14.74 17.48
CA PHE A 452 0.28 -13.47 18.17
C PHE A 452 -1.21 -13.06 18.20
N PHE A 453 -1.95 -13.26 17.11
CA PHE A 453 -3.39 -12.97 17.10
C PHE A 453 -4.19 -13.95 17.95
N ALA A 454 -3.80 -15.24 17.97
CA ALA A 454 -4.41 -16.24 18.84
C ALA A 454 -4.22 -15.90 20.32
N GLU A 455 -3.07 -15.32 20.71
CA GLU A 455 -2.83 -14.81 22.06
C GLU A 455 -3.90 -13.77 22.47
N ALA A 456 -4.19 -12.85 21.55
CA ALA A 456 -5.23 -11.82 21.70
C ALA A 456 -6.67 -12.35 21.56
N GLY A 457 -6.86 -13.66 21.34
CA GLY A 457 -8.20 -14.26 21.16
C GLY A 457 -8.81 -14.01 19.79
N ILE A 458 -8.00 -13.77 18.76
CA ILE A 458 -8.43 -13.57 17.37
C ILE A 458 -7.96 -14.75 16.54
N ASP A 459 -8.89 -15.51 15.98
CA ASP A 459 -8.56 -16.67 15.15
C ASP A 459 -8.37 -16.26 13.68
N MET A 460 -7.11 -16.27 13.25
CA MET A 460 -6.73 -15.91 11.87
C MET A 460 -6.75 -17.08 10.89
N GLN A 461 -6.81 -18.32 11.38
CA GLN A 461 -6.51 -19.53 10.62
C GLN A 461 -7.74 -20.36 10.29
N SER A 462 -8.63 -20.64 11.25
CA SER A 462 -9.70 -21.64 11.08
C SER A 462 -10.69 -21.29 9.95
N GLY A 463 -10.93 -20.00 9.72
CA GLY A 463 -11.84 -19.51 8.69
C GLY A 463 -11.22 -19.42 7.29
N VAL A 464 -9.95 -19.79 7.11
CA VAL A 464 -9.32 -19.80 5.79
C VAL A 464 -9.79 -21.02 5.02
N ARG A 465 -10.39 -20.80 3.85
CA ARG A 465 -11.00 -21.86 3.03
C ARG A 465 -10.14 -22.20 1.81
N PRO A 466 -10.08 -23.47 1.40
CA PRO A 466 -9.46 -23.86 0.14
C PRO A 466 -10.35 -23.44 -1.04
N ILE A 467 -9.72 -23.03 -2.12
CA ILE A 467 -10.33 -22.89 -3.44
C ILE A 467 -9.51 -23.71 -4.43
N GLU A 468 -10.17 -24.46 -5.29
CA GLU A 468 -9.48 -25.24 -6.31
C GLU A 468 -8.96 -24.33 -7.43
N LYS A 469 -7.74 -24.57 -7.89
CA LYS A 469 -7.17 -23.84 -9.02
C LYS A 469 -7.90 -24.26 -10.30
N ALA A 470 -8.40 -23.27 -11.04
CA ALA A 470 -9.03 -23.50 -12.33
C ALA A 470 -8.07 -24.29 -13.26
N GLY A 471 -8.56 -25.43 -13.77
CA GLY A 471 -7.81 -26.28 -14.69
C GLY A 471 -6.73 -27.15 -14.06
N GLN A 472 -6.57 -27.16 -12.73
CA GLN A 472 -5.61 -28.04 -12.03
C GLN A 472 -6.25 -28.71 -10.82
N PRO A 473 -6.95 -29.84 -11.03
CA PRO A 473 -7.62 -30.56 -9.95
C PRO A 473 -6.65 -30.99 -8.84
N GLY A 474 -7.07 -30.84 -7.58
CA GLY A 474 -6.28 -31.21 -6.41
C GLY A 474 -5.26 -30.17 -5.95
N LEU A 475 -5.04 -29.09 -6.70
CA LEU A 475 -4.27 -27.94 -6.21
C LEU A 475 -5.21 -26.91 -5.57
N HIS A 476 -5.08 -26.72 -4.26
CA HIS A 476 -5.89 -25.79 -3.49
C HIS A 476 -5.12 -24.54 -3.09
N PHE A 477 -5.75 -23.38 -3.24
CA PHE A 477 -5.25 -22.09 -2.74
C PHE A 477 -6.06 -21.59 -1.55
N ALA A 478 -5.43 -20.79 -0.70
CA ALA A 478 -6.05 -20.12 0.43
C ALA A 478 -6.84 -18.89 -0.03
N LYS A 479 -8.17 -18.96 0.03
CA LYS A 479 -9.08 -17.92 -0.48
C LYS A 479 -8.91 -16.55 0.18
N GLN A 480 -8.49 -16.52 1.44
CA GLN A 480 -8.37 -15.29 2.23
C GLN A 480 -6.95 -14.71 2.27
N ILE A 481 -6.01 -15.30 1.52
CA ILE A 481 -4.63 -14.86 1.44
C ILE A 481 -4.36 -14.34 0.03
N ILE A 482 -4.06 -13.05 -0.06
CA ILE A 482 -3.65 -12.41 -1.31
C ILE A 482 -2.13 -12.38 -1.36
N VAL A 483 -1.55 -13.00 -2.38
CA VAL A 483 -0.10 -13.02 -2.62
C VAL A 483 0.24 -11.92 -3.61
N ARG A 484 1.21 -11.08 -3.24
CA ARG A 484 1.74 -9.96 -4.03
C ARG A 484 3.02 -10.29 -4.79
N GLN A 485 3.75 -11.31 -4.34
CA GLN A 485 4.97 -11.75 -4.99
C GLN A 485 4.73 -12.21 -6.44
N PRO A 486 5.42 -11.69 -7.48
CA PRO A 486 5.18 -12.00 -8.90
C PRO A 486 5.19 -13.50 -9.28
N GLU A 487 4.52 -13.84 -10.39
CA GLU A 487 4.13 -15.22 -10.75
C GLU A 487 5.26 -16.09 -11.38
N GLY A 488 6.44 -15.51 -11.67
CA GLY A 488 7.52 -16.14 -12.44
C GLY A 488 8.44 -17.12 -11.67
N THR A 489 8.13 -17.43 -10.42
CA THR A 489 8.95 -18.28 -9.56
C THR A 489 8.34 -19.68 -9.49
N SER A 490 8.45 -20.41 -10.60
CA SER A 490 7.65 -21.59 -10.96
C SER A 490 7.80 -22.85 -10.08
N ASP A 491 8.50 -22.79 -8.94
CA ASP A 491 8.64 -23.87 -7.97
C ASP A 491 8.67 -23.34 -6.53
N GLN A 492 7.81 -22.37 -6.23
CA GLN A 492 7.80 -21.78 -4.90
C GLN A 492 7.22 -22.71 -3.84
N LYS A 493 8.10 -23.55 -3.31
CA LYS A 493 7.96 -24.17 -1.99
C LYS A 493 7.84 -23.09 -0.91
N TYR A 494 8.33 -21.88 -1.16
CA TYR A 494 8.35 -20.74 -0.25
C TYR A 494 7.70 -19.51 -0.87
N LEU A 495 6.83 -18.84 -0.11
CA LEU A 495 6.33 -17.50 -0.37
C LEU A 495 6.90 -16.53 0.66
N THR A 496 7.46 -15.42 0.17
CA THR A 496 7.96 -14.33 1.01
C THR A 496 6.82 -13.67 1.79
N ARG A 497 7.16 -12.77 2.71
CA ARG A 497 6.15 -12.03 3.50
C ARG A 497 5.26 -11.07 2.68
N MET A 498 5.41 -11.02 1.36
CA MET A 498 4.57 -10.28 0.41
C MET A 498 3.17 -10.89 0.26
N TRP A 499 2.42 -10.97 1.35
CA TRP A 499 1.04 -11.43 1.38
C TRP A 499 0.18 -10.57 2.31
N LYS A 500 -1.14 -10.59 2.07
CA LYS A 500 -2.14 -9.90 2.89
C LYS A 500 -3.27 -10.85 3.27
N ARG A 501 -3.74 -10.75 4.51
CA ARG A 501 -4.98 -11.37 4.97
C ARG A 501 -6.14 -10.44 4.62
N VAL A 502 -7.18 -10.96 4.00
CA VAL A 502 -8.40 -10.21 3.63
C VAL A 502 -9.64 -10.90 4.18
N ASN A 503 -10.76 -10.18 4.29
CA ASN A 503 -12.06 -10.66 4.80
C ASN A 503 -12.04 -11.05 6.30
N PHE A 504 -12.58 -10.15 7.14
CA PHE A 504 -12.57 -10.23 8.62
C PHE A 504 -13.97 -10.45 9.24
N HIS A 505 -14.86 -11.09 8.48
CA HIS A 505 -16.20 -11.45 8.94
C HIS A 505 -16.17 -12.29 10.21
N GLU A 506 -17.24 -12.26 11.02
CA GLU A 506 -17.34 -13.06 12.26
C GLU A 506 -17.08 -14.55 12.03
N ASN A 507 -17.62 -15.11 10.95
CA ASN A 507 -17.49 -16.54 10.62
C ASN A 507 -16.13 -16.91 10.00
N VAL A 508 -15.31 -15.92 9.66
CA VAL A 508 -14.02 -16.11 8.98
C VAL A 508 -12.84 -15.76 9.89
N THR A 509 -13.07 -14.86 10.84
CA THR A 509 -12.09 -14.44 11.84
C THR A 509 -12.79 -14.31 13.20
N PRO A 510 -13.17 -15.42 13.84
CA PRO A 510 -13.79 -15.38 15.17
C PRO A 510 -12.96 -14.60 16.18
N ILE A 511 -13.62 -13.88 17.09
CA ILE A 511 -12.97 -13.10 18.16
C ILE A 511 -13.61 -13.48 19.49
N ASP A 512 -12.78 -13.95 20.43
CA ASP A 512 -13.13 -14.05 21.84
C ASP A 512 -12.95 -12.68 22.50
N TYR A 513 -14.05 -11.93 22.65
CA TYR A 513 -14.01 -10.56 23.17
C TYR A 513 -13.55 -10.49 24.64
N ASP A 514 -13.77 -11.52 25.45
CA ASP A 514 -13.30 -11.57 26.84
C ASP A 514 -11.78 -11.77 26.90
N ARG A 515 -11.24 -12.65 26.06
CA ARG A 515 -9.79 -12.83 25.92
C ARG A 515 -9.14 -11.59 25.31
N LEU A 516 -9.71 -11.01 24.28
CA LEU A 516 -9.22 -9.78 23.64
C LEU A 516 -9.19 -8.60 24.61
N ARG A 517 -10.26 -8.41 25.39
CA ARG A 517 -10.32 -7.37 26.42
C ARG A 517 -9.23 -7.57 27.47
N ARG A 518 -9.04 -8.81 27.96
CA ARG A 518 -7.97 -9.13 28.91
C ARG A 518 -6.59 -8.88 28.32
N PHE A 519 -6.35 -9.30 27.08
CA PHE A 519 -5.10 -9.07 26.37
C PHE A 519 -4.76 -7.58 26.31
N ILE A 520 -5.71 -6.72 25.87
CA ILE A 520 -5.51 -5.28 25.77
C ILE A 520 -5.18 -4.67 27.14
N LEU A 521 -5.88 -5.09 28.20
CA LEU A 521 -5.66 -4.56 29.55
C LEU A 521 -4.34 -5.02 30.18
N VAL A 522 -3.99 -6.29 30.01
CA VAL A 522 -2.73 -6.86 30.56
C VAL A 522 -1.52 -6.27 29.85
N ARG A 523 -1.61 -6.01 28.55
CA ARG A 523 -0.54 -5.40 27.75
C ARG A 523 -0.71 -3.89 27.55
N ALA A 524 -1.38 -3.20 28.47
CA ALA A 524 -1.68 -1.77 28.32
C ALA A 524 -0.43 -0.93 28.09
N ASP A 525 0.61 -1.09 28.91
CA ASP A 525 1.85 -0.31 28.81
C ASP A 525 2.56 -0.55 27.47
N GLU A 526 2.63 -1.81 27.02
CA GLU A 526 3.21 -2.17 25.73
C GLU A 526 2.42 -1.55 24.57
N LEU A 527 1.09 -1.69 24.58
CA LEU A 527 0.22 -1.16 23.52
C LEU A 527 0.22 0.37 23.50
N ILE A 528 0.28 1.04 24.65
CA ILE A 528 0.36 2.51 24.75
C ILE A 528 1.70 3.00 24.20
N ALA A 529 2.81 2.36 24.58
CA ALA A 529 4.14 2.73 24.11
C ALA A 529 4.32 2.54 22.60
N ASN A 530 3.58 1.60 22.01
CA ASN A 530 3.70 1.19 20.60
C ASN A 530 2.48 1.58 19.75
N SER A 531 1.64 2.51 20.23
CA SER A 531 0.52 3.04 19.46
C SER A 531 0.46 4.56 19.52
N THR A 532 -0.10 5.18 18.50
CA THR A 532 -0.43 6.61 18.52
C THR A 532 -1.34 6.95 19.72
N PRO A 533 -1.22 8.16 20.30
CA PRO A 533 -2.15 8.64 21.31
C PRO A 533 -3.62 8.43 20.93
N GLY A 534 -4.41 7.91 21.88
CA GLY A 534 -5.84 7.64 21.71
C GLY A 534 -6.19 6.31 21.02
N ARG A 535 -5.24 5.60 20.39
CA ARG A 535 -5.53 4.31 19.72
C ARG A 535 -5.83 3.18 20.71
N PHE A 536 -5.11 3.15 21.82
CA PHE A 536 -5.37 2.21 22.90
C PHE A 536 -6.80 2.36 23.44
N GLU A 537 -7.20 3.59 23.75
CA GLU A 537 -8.56 3.91 24.21
C GLU A 537 -9.62 3.53 23.15
N ALA A 538 -9.35 3.84 21.88
CA ALA A 538 -10.21 3.46 20.76
C ALA A 538 -10.43 1.95 20.68
N MET A 539 -9.38 1.14 20.87
CA MET A 539 -9.50 -0.33 20.89
C MET A 539 -10.38 -0.81 22.04
N LEU A 540 -10.19 -0.26 23.25
CA LEU A 540 -11.02 -0.62 24.40
C LEU A 540 -12.50 -0.27 24.19
N LEU A 541 -12.78 0.93 23.68
CA LEU A 541 -14.14 1.38 23.36
C LEU A 541 -14.75 0.55 22.23
N ALA A 542 -13.97 0.17 21.20
CA ALA A 542 -14.43 -0.67 20.11
C ALA A 542 -14.76 -2.09 20.59
N VAL A 543 -13.94 -2.70 21.45
CA VAL A 543 -14.25 -4.00 22.07
C VAL A 543 -15.53 -3.91 22.89
N LYS A 544 -15.67 -2.87 23.71
CA LYS A 544 -16.88 -2.62 24.51
C LYS A 544 -18.13 -2.47 23.65
N TYR A 545 -18.02 -1.79 22.51
CA TYR A 545 -19.12 -1.62 21.54
C TYR A 545 -19.51 -2.95 20.91
N LEU A 546 -18.53 -3.73 20.44
CA LEU A 546 -18.77 -5.00 19.74
C LEU A 546 -19.32 -6.09 20.67
N ASP A 547 -18.85 -6.12 21.91
CA ASP A 547 -19.31 -7.03 22.96
C ASP A 547 -20.71 -6.67 23.48
N GLY A 548 -21.17 -5.44 23.23
CA GLY A 548 -22.51 -4.96 23.61
C GLY A 548 -22.72 -4.74 25.12
N ARG A 549 -21.72 -5.05 25.96
CA ARG A 549 -21.82 -4.93 27.42
C ARG A 549 -21.31 -3.58 27.93
N GLY A 550 -22.21 -2.84 28.59
CA GLY A 550 -21.87 -1.68 29.42
C GLY A 550 -21.46 -0.42 28.67
N ILE A 551 -21.63 -0.35 27.34
CA ILE A 551 -21.31 0.86 26.57
C ILE A 551 -22.31 1.98 26.85
N THR A 552 -21.81 3.17 27.17
CA THR A 552 -22.63 4.35 27.46
C THR A 552 -22.68 5.28 26.24
N LEU A 553 -23.63 6.22 26.23
CA LEU A 553 -23.67 7.26 25.18
C LEU A 553 -22.38 8.09 25.13
N LYS A 554 -21.78 8.35 26.30
CA LYS A 554 -20.48 9.05 26.40
C LYS A 554 -19.36 8.24 25.73
N ASP A 555 -19.34 6.93 25.95
CA ASP A 555 -18.39 6.02 25.29
C ASP A 555 -18.58 6.00 23.78
N CYS A 556 -19.83 6.00 23.30
CA CYS A 556 -20.12 6.07 21.86
C CYS A 556 -19.61 7.38 21.23
N ARG A 557 -19.76 8.52 21.92
CA ARG A 557 -19.22 9.82 21.46
C ARG A 557 -17.69 9.80 21.41
N ALA A 558 -17.05 9.32 22.48
CA ALA A 558 -15.60 9.18 22.52
C ALA A 558 -15.10 8.23 21.43
N LEU A 559 -15.77 7.09 21.20
CA LEU A 559 -15.43 6.17 20.14
C LEU A 559 -15.52 6.84 18.76
N LYS A 560 -16.60 7.59 18.49
CA LYS A 560 -16.78 8.35 17.25
C LYS A 560 -15.61 9.29 16.98
N GLU A 561 -15.21 10.09 17.98
CA GLU A 561 -14.05 10.99 17.88
C GLU A 561 -12.74 10.24 17.62
N ARG A 562 -12.49 9.13 18.33
CA ARG A 562 -11.26 8.34 18.13
C ARG A 562 -11.21 7.63 16.78
N ILE A 563 -12.36 7.18 16.27
CA ILE A 563 -12.49 6.62 14.92
C ILE A 563 -12.27 7.72 13.88
N HIS A 564 -12.77 8.93 14.10
CA HIS A 564 -12.50 10.07 13.23
C HIS A 564 -10.99 10.33 13.08
N ASP A 565 -10.28 10.46 14.21
CA ASP A 565 -8.83 10.62 14.23
C ASP A 565 -8.11 9.46 13.53
N TYR A 566 -8.68 8.25 13.57
CA TYR A 566 -8.13 7.08 12.86
C TYR A 566 -8.28 7.23 11.36
N ARG A 567 -9.50 7.52 10.92
CA ARG A 567 -9.84 7.58 9.50
C ARG A 567 -9.13 8.73 8.81
N LEU A 568 -9.03 9.90 9.46
CA LEU A 568 -8.20 11.00 8.95
C LEU A 568 -6.76 10.54 8.77
N SER A 569 -6.14 9.99 9.82
CA SER A 569 -4.76 9.48 9.76
C SER A 569 -4.55 8.44 8.64
N ALA A 570 -5.46 7.48 8.51
CA ALA A 570 -5.38 6.40 7.53
C ALA A 570 -5.62 6.90 6.09
N LEU A 571 -6.61 7.76 5.88
CA LEU A 571 -6.92 8.30 4.57
C LEU A 571 -5.90 9.34 4.14
N THR A 572 -5.41 10.20 5.03
CA THR A 572 -4.29 11.10 4.75
C THR A 572 -3.06 10.31 4.32
N HIS A 573 -2.76 9.17 4.95
CA HIS A 573 -1.67 8.31 4.49
C HIS A 573 -1.87 7.76 3.07
N LEU A 574 -3.10 7.45 2.65
CA LEU A 574 -3.39 6.94 1.31
C LEU A 574 -3.60 8.04 0.25
N ASP A 575 -4.11 9.20 0.67
CA ASP A 575 -4.40 10.37 -0.15
C ASP A 575 -3.14 11.20 -0.45
N HIS A 576 -2.18 11.23 0.50
CA HIS A 576 -0.92 11.96 0.35
C HIS A 576 0.14 11.17 -0.42
N PHE A 577 -0.18 10.85 -1.67
CA PHE A 577 0.82 10.66 -2.71
C PHE A 577 1.60 11.95 -3.07
N GLY A 578 1.50 13.06 -2.31
CA GLY A 578 2.41 14.22 -2.41
C GLY A 578 2.63 15.03 -1.11
N PHE A 579 3.85 15.57 -0.94
CA PHE A 579 4.22 16.40 0.22
C PHE A 579 3.50 17.74 0.27
N GLY A 580 3.12 18.13 1.48
CA GLY A 580 2.54 19.44 1.78
C GLY A 580 1.20 19.28 2.49
N ALA A 581 0.91 20.25 3.37
CA ALA A 581 -0.35 20.32 4.09
C ALA A 581 -1.52 20.05 3.14
N ALA A 582 -2.51 19.29 3.61
CA ALA A 582 -3.72 19.03 2.86
C ALA A 582 -4.31 20.37 2.39
N HIS A 583 -4.49 20.51 1.08
CA HIS A 583 -5.51 21.43 0.59
C HIS A 583 -6.84 20.69 0.74
N TYR A 584 -7.50 20.92 1.87
CA TYR A 584 -8.86 20.42 2.16
C TYR A 584 -8.99 18.90 2.31
N GLY A 585 -9.10 18.44 3.55
CA GLY A 585 -9.67 17.13 3.87
C GLY A 585 -11.02 17.37 4.51
N LEU A 586 -12.10 16.92 3.89
CA LEU A 586 -13.45 17.43 4.18
C LEU A 586 -14.28 16.44 4.99
N PRO A 587 -14.42 16.60 6.32
CA PRO A 587 -15.44 15.91 7.09
C PRO A 587 -16.70 16.74 7.34
N ASP A 588 -17.82 16.04 7.23
CA ASP A 588 -19.13 16.52 7.67
C ASP A 588 -19.30 16.34 9.19
N LEU A 589 -19.72 17.40 9.89
CA LEU A 589 -20.28 17.36 11.23
C LEU A 589 -21.82 17.39 11.15
N GLY A 590 -22.38 16.46 10.38
CA GLY A 590 -23.82 16.21 10.29
C GLY A 590 -24.26 15.29 11.42
N VAL A 591 -24.86 15.87 12.45
CA VAL A 591 -25.54 15.15 13.53
C VAL A 591 -26.75 14.41 12.93
N MET A 592 -26.65 13.09 12.74
CA MET A 592 -27.84 12.25 12.71
C MET A 592 -28.09 11.74 14.12
N GLU A 593 -28.97 12.44 14.84
CA GLU A 593 -29.76 11.84 15.91
C GLU A 593 -30.74 10.85 15.25
N ALA A 594 -30.60 9.58 15.62
CA ALA A 594 -31.64 8.57 15.51
C ALA A 594 -31.70 7.81 16.83
#